data_AF-A0A7Y3J170-F1
#
_entry.id   AF-A0A7Y3J170-F1
#
_cell.length_a   1.000
_cell.length_b   1.000
_cell.length_c   1.000
_cell.angle_alpha   90.00
_cell.angle_beta   90.00
_cell.angle_gamma   90.00
#
_symmetry.space_group_name_H-M   'P 1'
#
loop_
_entity.id
_entity.type
_entity.pdbx_description
1 polymer ?
#
loop_
_entity_poly.entity_id
_entity_poly.type
_entity_poly.pdbx_seq_one_letter_code
_entity_poly.pdbx_strand_id
1 'polypeptide(L)'
;MAEYSSVKNKTVPESFGPLAGANGNARLKGSCEDTMEFWIKVDNGIIAEARFTTDGCLSSLKCGAAAAAICTGVTLEKAEQLTQNEILAVAGDVPEESCHCAQLASDTLKKTIANYRKQRYLSTRTGDKKPAGTRSVLNPKPQLLVSCRGKDGKDNALVVVYGGNWSFSPPSVMIGIVPSRYSWGLVKETGCFVVNLTPPSMKNAYDYLGSHSGRDEDKLAKIGVRTANGIKVNAPILLDCPVNIECTVTASFNTGSHEMFIGKIEYVHGDSEIVAENGSINWDMVDLM
;
A
#
# COMPACT_ATOMS: atom_id res chain seq x y z
N MET A 1 -30.61 -23.22 -2.92
CA MET A 1 -29.67 -24.30 -3.32
C MET A 1 -29.15 -23.94 -4.69
N ALA A 2 -27.83 -23.79 -4.86
CA ALA A 2 -27.26 -23.54 -6.19
C ALA A 2 -27.44 -24.80 -7.05
N GLU A 3 -28.04 -24.65 -8.23
CA GLU A 3 -28.19 -25.71 -9.21
C GLU A 3 -26.89 -25.84 -10.03
N TYR A 4 -26.53 -27.09 -10.34
CA TYR A 4 -25.27 -27.44 -11.00
C TYR A 4 -25.58 -28.18 -12.31
N SER A 5 -24.97 -27.79 -13.43
CA SER A 5 -25.06 -28.53 -14.70
C SER A 5 -23.81 -29.39 -14.94
N SER A 6 -24.00 -30.57 -15.57
CA SER A 6 -22.96 -31.60 -15.68
C SER A 6 -22.36 -31.68 -17.09
N VAL A 7 -21.04 -31.48 -17.18
CA VAL A 7 -20.23 -31.88 -18.34
C VAL A 7 -19.02 -32.64 -17.82
N LYS A 8 -18.97 -33.95 -18.11
CA LYS A 8 -17.85 -34.91 -17.94
C LYS A 8 -16.87 -34.64 -16.78
N ASN A 9 -17.13 -35.29 -15.65
CA ASN A 9 -16.22 -35.53 -14.51
C ASN A 9 -15.61 -34.35 -13.73
N LYS A 10 -16.13 -33.13 -13.90
CA LYS A 10 -16.11 -32.09 -12.85
C LYS A 10 -17.46 -31.37 -12.88
N THR A 11 -18.19 -31.40 -11.77
CA THR A 11 -19.39 -30.57 -11.63
C THR A 11 -18.92 -29.13 -11.43
N VAL A 12 -19.08 -28.30 -12.45
CA VAL A 12 -18.63 -26.90 -12.43
C VAL A 12 -19.85 -26.02 -12.12
N PRO A 13 -19.75 -25.07 -11.16
CA PRO A 13 -20.84 -24.13 -10.87
C PRO A 13 -21.25 -23.34 -12.12
N GLU A 14 -22.52 -22.99 -12.26
CA GLU A 14 -23.00 -22.15 -13.38
C GLU A 14 -22.34 -20.77 -13.42
N SER A 15 -21.96 -20.26 -12.25
CA SER A 15 -21.23 -19.00 -12.09
C SER A 15 -19.75 -19.09 -12.47
N PHE A 16 -19.25 -20.25 -12.87
CA PHE A 16 -17.85 -20.40 -13.27
C PHE A 16 -17.65 -20.01 -14.74
N GLY A 17 -16.67 -19.14 -14.97
CA GLY A 17 -16.29 -18.61 -16.28
C GLY A 17 -16.29 -17.09 -16.32
N PRO A 18 -15.76 -16.49 -17.39
CA PRO A 18 -15.85 -15.06 -17.60
C PRO A 18 -17.30 -14.63 -17.87
N LEU A 19 -17.61 -13.35 -17.60
CA LEU A 19 -18.90 -12.73 -17.91
C LEU A 19 -18.76 -11.73 -19.06
N ALA A 20 -19.38 -12.04 -20.20
CA ALA A 20 -19.46 -11.12 -21.31
C ALA A 20 -20.31 -9.89 -20.94
N GLY A 21 -19.82 -8.68 -21.27
CA GLY A 21 -20.52 -7.43 -20.94
C GLY A 21 -20.44 -7.03 -19.46
N ALA A 22 -19.57 -7.66 -18.67
CA ALA A 22 -19.27 -7.22 -17.31
C ALA A 22 -18.80 -5.75 -17.30
N ASN A 23 -19.23 -5.01 -16.29
CA ASN A 23 -18.83 -3.62 -16.06
C ASN A 23 -17.96 -3.46 -14.79
N GLY A 24 -17.69 -4.55 -14.08
CA GLY A 24 -16.67 -4.64 -13.04
C GLY A 24 -15.88 -5.93 -13.14
N ASN A 25 -14.57 -5.86 -12.92
CA ASN A 25 -13.69 -7.02 -12.88
C ASN A 25 -12.48 -6.78 -11.99
N ALA A 26 -11.99 -7.83 -11.33
CA ALA A 26 -10.67 -7.87 -10.71
C ALA A 26 -10.16 -9.30 -10.57
N ARG A 27 -8.82 -9.44 -10.61
CA ARG A 27 -8.08 -10.68 -10.36
C ARG A 27 -7.12 -10.47 -9.18
N LEU A 28 -7.13 -11.37 -8.21
CA LEU A 28 -6.22 -11.36 -7.06
C LEU A 28 -5.58 -12.74 -6.88
N LYS A 29 -4.32 -12.73 -6.44
CA LYS A 29 -3.58 -13.92 -6.03
C LYS A 29 -3.59 -14.02 -4.51
N GLY A 30 -3.98 -15.17 -3.97
CA GLY A 30 -4.05 -15.45 -2.55
C GLY A 30 -2.71 -15.90 -1.97
N SER A 31 -2.65 -16.02 -0.64
CA SER A 31 -1.48 -16.51 0.09
C SER A 31 -1.14 -17.99 -0.19
N CYS A 32 -2.09 -18.76 -0.73
CA CYS A 32 -1.90 -20.13 -1.19
C CYS A 32 -1.42 -20.22 -2.64
N GLU A 33 -1.03 -19.09 -3.25
CA GLU A 33 -0.66 -18.96 -4.66
C GLU A 33 -1.80 -19.15 -5.68
N ASP A 34 -2.96 -19.66 -5.25
CA ASP A 34 -4.19 -19.67 -6.05
C ASP A 34 -4.58 -18.26 -6.48
N THR A 35 -5.11 -18.15 -7.68
CA THR A 35 -5.67 -16.91 -8.22
C THR A 35 -7.17 -17.04 -8.38
N MET A 36 -7.88 -15.95 -8.09
CA MET A 36 -9.30 -15.84 -8.34
C MET A 36 -9.59 -14.57 -9.12
N GLU A 37 -10.51 -14.65 -10.07
CA GLU A 37 -10.98 -13.52 -10.85
C GLU A 37 -12.49 -13.47 -10.81
N PHE A 38 -13.05 -12.28 -10.57
CA PHE A 38 -14.48 -12.04 -10.59
C PHE A 38 -14.85 -11.08 -11.71
N TRP A 39 -16.03 -11.28 -12.28
CA TRP A 39 -16.71 -10.35 -13.16
C TRP A 39 -18.11 -10.11 -12.65
N ILE A 40 -18.52 -8.85 -12.64
CA ILE A 40 -19.88 -8.47 -12.27
C ILE A 40 -20.51 -7.61 -13.36
N LYS A 41 -21.81 -7.78 -13.54
CA LYS A 41 -22.66 -6.84 -14.25
C LYS A 41 -23.55 -6.13 -13.24
N VAL A 42 -23.41 -4.83 -13.15
CA VAL A 42 -24.14 -3.98 -12.22
C VAL A 42 -25.16 -3.13 -12.97
N ASP A 43 -26.43 -3.26 -12.59
CA ASP A 43 -27.55 -2.48 -13.12
C ASP A 43 -28.22 -1.74 -11.96
N ASN A 44 -28.31 -0.41 -12.03
CA ASN A 44 -28.93 0.44 -11.01
C ASN A 44 -28.44 0.20 -9.57
N GLY A 45 -27.16 -0.12 -9.39
CA GLY A 45 -26.55 -0.38 -8.08
C GLY A 45 -26.75 -1.80 -7.53
N ILE A 46 -27.39 -2.68 -8.30
CA ILE A 46 -27.58 -4.10 -7.99
C ILE A 46 -26.66 -4.93 -8.87
N ILE A 47 -26.01 -5.95 -8.30
CA ILE A 47 -25.23 -6.93 -9.07
C ILE A 47 -26.24 -7.87 -9.76
N ALA A 48 -26.53 -7.63 -11.03
CA ALA A 48 -27.46 -8.43 -11.81
C ALA A 48 -26.91 -9.84 -12.09
N GLU A 49 -25.60 -9.94 -12.29
CA GLU A 49 -24.91 -11.22 -12.52
C GLU A 49 -23.48 -11.13 -11.98
N ALA A 50 -23.02 -12.21 -11.34
CA ALA A 50 -21.64 -12.38 -10.91
C ALA A 50 -21.11 -13.73 -11.40
N ARG A 51 -19.92 -13.71 -12.01
CA ARG A 51 -19.19 -14.91 -12.39
C ARG A 51 -17.75 -14.85 -11.93
N PHE A 52 -17.10 -16.01 -11.88
CA PHE A 52 -15.73 -16.11 -11.40
C PHE A 52 -14.94 -17.20 -12.12
N THR A 53 -13.62 -17.10 -12.07
CA THR A 53 -12.71 -18.20 -12.39
C THR A 53 -11.67 -18.33 -11.31
N THR A 54 -11.09 -19.52 -11.20
CA THR A 54 -9.94 -19.77 -10.33
C THR A 54 -9.11 -20.90 -10.92
N ASP A 55 -7.80 -20.85 -10.71
CA ASP A 55 -6.85 -21.95 -10.98
C ASP A 55 -6.59 -22.80 -9.72
N GLY A 56 -7.29 -22.49 -8.62
CA GLY A 56 -7.13 -23.10 -7.33
C GLY A 56 -7.83 -24.45 -7.12
N CYS A 57 -7.81 -24.90 -5.87
CA CYS A 57 -8.37 -26.19 -5.48
C CYS A 57 -9.92 -26.21 -5.43
N LEU A 58 -10.50 -27.36 -5.06
CA LEU A 58 -11.95 -27.51 -4.93
C LEU A 58 -12.56 -26.53 -3.91
N SER A 59 -11.84 -26.20 -2.83
CA SER A 59 -12.25 -25.19 -1.86
C SER A 59 -12.35 -23.80 -2.50
N SER A 60 -11.39 -23.42 -3.34
CA SER A 60 -11.42 -22.17 -4.12
C SER A 60 -12.64 -22.12 -5.06
N LEU A 61 -12.96 -23.25 -5.71
CA LEU A 61 -14.16 -23.36 -6.55
C LEU A 61 -15.46 -23.18 -5.74
N LYS A 62 -15.60 -23.88 -4.60
CA LYS A 62 -16.77 -23.77 -3.73
C LYS A 62 -16.95 -22.35 -3.17
N CYS A 63 -15.87 -21.76 -2.67
CA CYS A 63 -15.89 -20.41 -2.10
C CYS A 63 -16.22 -19.34 -3.16
N GLY A 64 -15.66 -19.44 -4.36
CA GLY A 64 -15.98 -18.54 -5.46
C GLY A 64 -17.46 -18.65 -5.88
N ALA A 65 -17.98 -19.87 -5.97
CA ALA A 65 -19.39 -20.09 -6.31
C ALA A 65 -20.34 -19.56 -5.23
N ALA A 66 -20.03 -19.80 -3.96
CA ALA A 66 -20.78 -19.28 -2.83
C ALA A 66 -20.78 -17.74 -2.84
N ALA A 67 -19.63 -17.11 -3.02
CA ALA A 67 -19.54 -15.65 -3.10
C ALA A 67 -20.34 -15.07 -4.27
N ALA A 68 -20.26 -15.67 -5.47
CA ALA A 68 -21.06 -15.27 -6.63
C ALA A 68 -22.56 -15.41 -6.36
N ALA A 69 -22.99 -16.49 -5.71
CA ALA A 69 -24.39 -16.73 -5.38
C ALA A 69 -24.92 -15.73 -4.36
N ILE A 70 -24.15 -15.42 -3.31
CA ILE A 70 -24.54 -14.49 -2.24
C ILE A 70 -24.66 -13.05 -2.79
N CYS A 71 -23.77 -12.65 -3.70
CA CYS A 71 -23.74 -11.28 -4.20
C CYS A 71 -24.64 -11.04 -5.42
N THR A 72 -25.12 -12.07 -6.10
CA THR A 72 -26.06 -11.90 -7.22
C THR A 72 -27.43 -11.47 -6.68
N GLY A 73 -28.02 -10.43 -7.29
CA GLY A 73 -29.31 -9.86 -6.93
C GLY A 73 -29.28 -8.92 -5.71
N VAL A 74 -28.11 -8.62 -5.14
CA VAL A 74 -27.98 -7.71 -4.00
C VAL A 74 -27.29 -6.39 -4.36
N THR A 75 -27.40 -5.39 -3.48
CA THR A 75 -26.75 -4.09 -3.67
C THR A 75 -25.24 -4.18 -3.51
N LEU A 76 -24.51 -3.25 -4.14
CA LEU A 76 -23.05 -3.16 -3.99
C LEU A 76 -22.63 -3.01 -2.53
N GLU A 77 -23.37 -2.25 -1.73
CA GLU A 77 -23.07 -2.02 -0.31
C GLU A 77 -23.14 -3.31 0.50
N LYS A 78 -24.15 -4.15 0.24
CA LYS A 78 -24.29 -5.44 0.92
C LYS A 78 -23.22 -6.42 0.45
N ALA A 79 -22.97 -6.49 -0.86
CA ALA A 79 -21.95 -7.39 -1.42
C ALA A 79 -20.53 -7.04 -0.95
N GLU A 80 -20.22 -5.75 -0.75
CA GLU A 80 -18.92 -5.30 -0.25
C GLU A 80 -18.67 -5.68 1.22
N GLN A 81 -19.74 -5.88 2.00
CA GLN A 81 -19.64 -6.33 3.40
C GLN A 81 -19.46 -7.84 3.54
N LEU A 82 -19.52 -8.60 2.43
CA LEU A 82 -19.42 -10.05 2.45
C LEU A 82 -18.15 -10.52 3.19
N THR A 83 -18.34 -11.35 4.19
CA THR A 83 -17.27 -11.88 5.04
C THR A 83 -16.87 -13.29 4.65
N GLN A 84 -15.68 -13.71 5.09
CA GLN A 84 -15.20 -15.08 4.98
C GLN A 84 -16.22 -16.08 5.57
N ASN A 85 -16.77 -15.79 6.75
CA ASN A 85 -17.70 -16.69 7.45
C ASN A 85 -19.01 -16.90 6.71
N GLU A 86 -19.56 -15.85 6.08
CA GLU A 86 -20.77 -15.96 5.26
C GLU A 86 -20.54 -16.82 4.01
N ILE A 87 -19.36 -16.70 3.39
CA ILE A 87 -18.98 -17.55 2.26
C ILE A 87 -18.87 -19.01 2.71
N LEU A 88 -18.19 -19.28 3.82
CA LEU A 88 -18.02 -20.63 4.37
C LEU A 88 -19.37 -21.27 4.72
N ALA A 89 -20.31 -20.51 5.30
CA ALA A 89 -21.65 -20.99 5.64
C ALA A 89 -22.45 -21.48 4.42
N VAL A 90 -22.19 -20.93 3.23
CA VAL A 90 -22.85 -21.33 1.97
C VAL A 90 -22.01 -22.37 1.20
N ALA A 91 -20.68 -22.28 1.26
CA ALA A 91 -19.78 -23.22 0.60
C ALA A 91 -19.86 -24.64 1.19
N GLY A 92 -20.31 -24.78 2.44
CA GLY A 92 -20.46 -26.05 3.14
C GLY A 92 -19.09 -26.58 3.60
N ASP A 93 -18.83 -27.87 3.38
CA ASP A 93 -17.59 -28.52 3.83
C ASP A 93 -16.35 -27.95 3.13
N VAL A 94 -15.72 -26.99 3.80
CA VAL A 94 -14.40 -26.44 3.49
C VAL A 94 -13.51 -26.76 4.69
N PRO A 95 -12.40 -27.51 4.51
CA PRO A 95 -11.48 -27.82 5.59
C PRO A 95 -10.94 -26.55 6.25
N GLU A 96 -10.66 -26.60 7.55
CA GLU A 96 -10.22 -25.43 8.34
C GLU A 96 -8.93 -24.80 7.77
N GLU A 97 -8.00 -25.64 7.31
CA GLU A 97 -6.77 -25.23 6.64
C GLU A 97 -7.00 -24.49 5.32
N SER A 98 -8.18 -24.63 4.71
CA SER A 98 -8.59 -24.03 3.43
C SER A 98 -9.48 -22.80 3.59
N CYS A 99 -9.70 -22.32 4.81
CA CYS A 99 -10.52 -21.13 5.05
C CYS A 99 -10.00 -19.87 4.32
N HIS A 100 -8.70 -19.80 4.03
CA HIS A 100 -8.09 -18.71 3.25
C HIS A 100 -8.68 -18.57 1.82
N CYS A 101 -9.24 -19.65 1.24
CA CYS A 101 -9.96 -19.60 -0.05
C CYS A 101 -11.22 -18.71 0.01
N ALA A 102 -11.94 -18.72 1.14
CA ALA A 102 -13.10 -17.85 1.36
C ALA A 102 -12.68 -16.39 1.52
N GLN A 103 -11.52 -16.14 2.16
CA GLN A 103 -10.95 -14.81 2.26
C GLN A 103 -10.55 -14.28 0.87
N LEU A 104 -9.86 -15.09 0.06
CA LEU A 104 -9.52 -14.73 -1.33
C LEU A 104 -10.78 -14.39 -2.15
N ALA A 105 -11.84 -15.17 -2.03
CA ALA A 105 -13.10 -14.90 -2.74
C ALA A 105 -13.74 -13.57 -2.29
N SER A 106 -13.81 -13.32 -0.98
CA SER A 106 -14.30 -12.06 -0.41
C SER A 106 -13.49 -10.87 -0.91
N ASP A 107 -12.15 -10.94 -0.84
CA ASP A 107 -11.26 -9.84 -1.23
C ASP A 107 -11.31 -9.58 -2.74
N THR A 108 -11.39 -10.63 -3.56
CA THR A 108 -11.49 -10.49 -5.02
C THR A 108 -12.81 -9.84 -5.41
N LEU A 109 -13.93 -10.22 -4.78
CA LEU A 109 -15.23 -9.59 -5.01
C LEU A 109 -15.22 -8.12 -4.57
N LYS A 110 -14.68 -7.80 -3.39
CA LYS A 110 -14.52 -6.41 -2.91
C LYS A 110 -13.68 -5.57 -3.87
N LYS A 111 -12.56 -6.12 -4.35
CA LYS A 111 -11.72 -5.44 -5.36
C LYS A 111 -12.47 -5.22 -6.67
N THR A 112 -13.27 -6.19 -7.09
CA THR A 112 -14.12 -6.12 -8.30
C THR A 112 -15.14 -4.99 -8.19
N ILE A 113 -15.83 -4.88 -7.05
CA ILE A 113 -16.79 -3.79 -6.76
C ILE A 113 -16.07 -2.44 -6.71
N ALA A 114 -14.90 -2.36 -6.07
CA ALA A 114 -14.09 -1.15 -6.03
C ALA A 114 -13.66 -0.69 -7.44
N ASN A 115 -13.26 -1.62 -8.30
CA ASN A 115 -12.91 -1.35 -9.69
C ASN A 115 -14.13 -0.85 -10.49
N TYR A 116 -15.30 -1.49 -10.35
CA TYR A 116 -16.56 -1.00 -10.93
C TYR A 116 -16.84 0.44 -10.49
N ARG A 117 -16.80 0.73 -9.19
CA ARG A 117 -17.06 2.07 -8.65
C ARG A 117 -16.06 3.10 -9.18
N LYS A 118 -14.77 2.75 -9.26
CA LYS A 118 -13.74 3.62 -9.84
C LYS A 118 -14.00 3.92 -11.31
N GLN A 119 -14.31 2.90 -12.12
CA GLN A 119 -14.61 3.06 -13.54
C GLN A 119 -15.89 3.89 -13.74
N ARG A 120 -16.93 3.61 -12.95
CA ARG A 120 -18.18 4.37 -12.94
C ARG A 120 -17.95 5.83 -12.55
N TYR A 121 -17.13 6.11 -11.54
CA TYR A 121 -16.74 7.47 -11.17
C TYR A 121 -16.01 8.18 -12.31
N LEU A 122 -15.02 7.52 -12.93
CA LEU A 122 -14.25 8.11 -14.01
C LEU A 122 -15.12 8.39 -15.25
N SER A 123 -16.10 7.54 -15.56
CA SER A 123 -16.99 7.70 -16.72
C SER A 123 -18.13 8.68 -16.52
N THR A 124 -18.60 8.90 -15.28
CA THR A 124 -19.77 9.76 -15.00
C THR A 124 -19.47 10.98 -14.15
N ARG A 125 -18.20 11.30 -13.91
CA ARG A 125 -17.83 12.53 -13.20
C ARG A 125 -18.40 13.73 -13.97
N THR A 126 -19.28 14.50 -13.34
CA THR A 126 -19.87 15.72 -13.93
C THR A 126 -19.00 16.95 -13.70
N GLY A 127 -18.14 16.92 -12.68
CA GLY A 127 -17.36 18.06 -12.23
C GLY A 127 -18.03 18.86 -11.11
N ASP A 128 -19.29 18.55 -10.77
CA ASP A 128 -20.02 19.19 -9.68
C ASP A 128 -19.27 19.02 -8.35
N LYS A 129 -19.07 20.13 -7.64
CA LYS A 129 -18.31 20.18 -6.40
C LYS A 129 -19.25 20.32 -5.22
N LYS A 130 -19.00 19.54 -4.17
CA LYS A 130 -19.60 19.73 -2.84
C LYS A 130 -18.49 20.09 -1.86
N PRO A 131 -18.74 20.97 -0.88
CA PRO A 131 -17.77 21.24 0.17
C PRO A 131 -17.35 19.95 0.88
N ALA A 132 -16.05 19.76 1.07
CA ALA A 132 -15.49 18.71 1.92
C ALA A 132 -15.10 19.31 3.29
N GLY A 133 -14.84 18.45 4.28
CA GLY A 133 -14.36 18.91 5.59
C GLY A 133 -12.95 19.52 5.52
N THR A 134 -12.73 20.62 6.24
CA THR A 134 -11.42 21.32 6.30
C THR A 134 -10.42 20.52 7.11
N ARG A 135 -9.50 19.82 6.42
CA ARG A 135 -8.43 19.01 7.02
C ARG A 135 -7.31 18.75 6.00
N SER A 136 -6.21 18.15 6.45
CA SER A 136 -5.17 17.66 5.54
C SER A 136 -5.72 16.52 4.67
N VAL A 137 -5.82 16.75 3.35
CA VAL A 137 -6.42 15.81 2.38
C VAL A 137 -5.52 15.48 1.18
N LEU A 138 -4.28 16.00 1.15
CA LEU A 138 -3.33 15.65 0.08
C LEU A 138 -2.98 14.15 0.19
N ASN A 139 -3.27 13.41 -0.89
CA ASN A 139 -3.02 11.99 -1.02
C ASN A 139 -2.63 11.65 -2.48
N PRO A 140 -1.79 10.63 -2.72
CA PRO A 140 -1.10 9.81 -1.72
C PRO A 140 -0.07 10.63 -0.93
N LYS A 141 0.17 10.24 0.32
CA LYS A 141 1.25 10.80 1.14
C LYS A 141 2.52 9.99 0.87
N PRO A 142 3.69 10.62 0.76
CA PRO A 142 4.92 9.85 0.62
C PRO A 142 5.20 9.08 1.92
N GLN A 143 5.60 7.82 1.78
CA GLN A 143 5.92 6.95 2.92
C GLN A 143 7.44 6.95 3.11
N LEU A 144 7.96 7.95 3.81
CA LEU A 144 9.40 8.18 3.95
C LEU A 144 9.92 7.67 5.28
N LEU A 145 11.10 7.05 5.27
CA LEU A 145 11.93 6.90 6.46
C LEU A 145 13.00 7.99 6.45
N VAL A 146 13.04 8.80 7.50
CA VAL A 146 14.10 9.80 7.68
C VAL A 146 15.06 9.30 8.75
N SER A 147 16.34 9.17 8.40
CA SER A 147 17.41 8.82 9.32
C SER A 147 18.27 10.02 9.67
N CYS A 148 18.79 10.01 10.89
CA CYS A 148 19.57 11.09 11.50
C CYS A 148 20.50 10.51 12.56
N ARG A 149 21.57 11.24 12.89
CA ARG A 149 22.52 10.87 13.93
C ARG A 149 22.71 12.02 14.89
N GLY A 150 22.78 11.75 16.20
CA GLY A 150 23.14 12.75 17.20
C GLY A 150 24.64 13.10 17.17
N LYS A 151 25.03 14.19 17.82
CA LYS A 151 26.46 14.51 18.01
C LYS A 151 27.20 13.46 18.86
N ASP A 152 26.46 12.70 19.66
CA ASP A 152 26.92 11.54 20.42
C ASP A 152 27.19 10.30 19.55
N GLY A 153 26.91 10.37 18.24
CA GLY A 153 27.07 9.28 17.30
C GLY A 153 25.89 8.29 17.28
N LYS A 154 24.85 8.52 18.08
CA LYS A 154 23.69 7.61 18.14
C LYS A 154 22.80 7.79 16.91
N ASP A 155 22.60 6.69 16.19
CA ASP A 155 21.72 6.64 15.02
C ASP A 155 20.25 6.51 15.41
N ASN A 156 19.38 7.10 14.59
CA ASN A 156 17.94 6.97 14.75
C ASN A 156 17.23 7.20 13.41
N ALA A 157 16.04 6.61 13.27
CA ALA A 157 15.15 6.85 12.12
C ALA A 157 13.70 7.03 12.57
N LEU A 158 12.90 7.70 11.76
CA LEU A 158 11.45 7.85 11.99
C LEU A 158 10.68 7.85 10.66
N VAL A 159 9.38 7.59 10.77
CA VAL A 159 8.44 7.79 9.67
C VAL A 159 8.11 9.27 9.50
N VAL A 160 8.17 9.75 8.26
CA VAL A 160 7.73 11.09 7.85
C VAL A 160 6.78 10.98 6.67
N VAL A 161 5.57 11.53 6.83
CA VAL A 161 4.56 11.60 5.75
C VAL A 161 4.29 13.03 5.26
N TYR A 162 4.81 14.03 5.98
CA TYR A 162 4.83 15.42 5.54
C TYR A 162 6.18 15.69 4.89
N GLY A 163 6.34 15.32 3.62
CA GLY A 163 7.57 15.54 2.88
C GLY A 163 7.36 15.64 1.38
N GLY A 164 8.39 16.06 0.66
CA GLY A 164 8.37 16.16 -0.80
C GLY A 164 9.47 17.06 -1.35
N ASN A 165 9.46 17.26 -2.66
CA ASN A 165 10.38 18.20 -3.32
C ASN A 165 10.08 19.64 -2.90
N TRP A 166 11.13 20.43 -2.66
CA TRP A 166 11.03 21.84 -2.32
C TRP A 166 11.51 22.75 -3.45
N SER A 167 12.67 22.46 -4.03
CA SER A 167 13.28 23.27 -5.09
C SER A 167 14.01 22.39 -6.10
N PHE A 168 14.02 22.84 -7.35
CA PHE A 168 14.77 22.24 -8.44
C PHE A 168 16.24 22.71 -8.48
N SER A 169 16.50 24.00 -8.20
CA SER A 169 17.84 24.59 -8.25
C SER A 169 18.01 25.65 -7.15
N PRO A 170 18.82 25.40 -6.09
CA PRO A 170 19.49 24.13 -5.82
C PRO A 170 18.49 23.01 -5.51
N PRO A 171 18.77 21.76 -5.91
CA PRO A 171 17.89 20.62 -5.64
C PRO A 171 17.71 20.45 -4.14
N SER A 172 16.46 20.45 -3.67
CA SER A 172 16.14 20.41 -2.25
C SER A 172 14.82 19.68 -1.98
N VAL A 173 14.73 19.00 -0.84
CA VAL A 173 13.52 18.39 -0.30
C VAL A 173 13.05 19.13 0.96
N MET A 174 11.81 18.91 1.35
CA MET A 174 11.29 19.31 2.65
C MET A 174 10.80 18.09 3.44
N ILE A 175 10.99 18.12 4.75
CA ILE A 175 10.41 17.16 5.70
C ILE A 175 9.84 17.86 6.92
N GLY A 176 8.68 17.41 7.39
CA GLY A 176 8.01 17.92 8.58
C GLY A 176 8.22 16.98 9.76
N ILE A 177 8.81 17.48 10.84
CA ILE A 177 8.97 16.72 12.08
C ILE A 177 8.26 17.47 13.22
N VAL A 178 7.43 16.76 13.97
CA VAL A 178 6.78 17.31 15.17
C VAL A 178 7.85 17.54 16.25
N PRO A 179 7.91 18.72 16.92
CA PRO A 179 8.95 19.04 17.90
C PRO A 179 9.11 18.05 19.07
N SER A 180 8.05 17.31 19.44
CA SER A 180 8.11 16.30 20.50
C SER A 180 8.85 15.02 20.11
N ARG A 181 9.10 14.78 18.82
CA ARG A 181 9.78 13.58 18.32
C ARG A 181 11.27 13.67 18.64
N TYR A 182 11.86 12.55 19.08
CA TYR A 182 13.29 12.48 19.39
C TYR A 182 14.18 12.97 18.24
N SER A 183 13.87 12.59 17.00
CA SER A 183 14.62 12.99 15.81
C SER A 183 14.58 14.50 15.52
N TRP A 184 13.57 15.23 15.99
CA TRP A 184 13.49 16.67 15.76
C TRP A 184 14.72 17.38 16.33
N GLY A 185 15.08 17.06 17.59
CA GLY A 185 16.25 17.64 18.24
C GLY A 185 17.55 17.27 17.52
N LEU A 186 17.67 16.01 17.10
CA LEU A 186 18.86 15.53 16.37
C LEU A 186 19.06 16.29 15.05
N VAL A 187 18.02 16.42 14.24
CA VAL A 187 18.08 17.13 12.96
C VAL A 187 18.30 18.62 13.17
N LYS A 188 17.64 19.22 14.17
CA LYS A 188 17.80 20.65 14.51
C LYS A 188 19.22 20.96 14.95
N GLU A 189 19.85 20.07 15.72
CA GLU A 189 21.18 20.27 16.27
C GLU A 189 22.29 19.97 15.26
N THR A 190 22.15 18.90 14.48
CA THR A 190 23.20 18.46 13.55
C THR A 190 23.09 19.08 12.16
N GLY A 191 21.91 19.62 11.81
CA GLY A 191 21.70 20.30 10.54
C GLY A 191 21.75 19.36 9.33
N CYS A 192 21.55 18.05 9.50
CA CYS A 192 21.48 17.12 8.39
C CYS A 192 20.55 15.92 8.66
N PHE A 193 20.13 15.26 7.59
CA PHE A 193 19.33 14.05 7.62
C PHE A 193 19.46 13.29 6.30
N VAL A 194 18.97 12.05 6.27
CA VAL A 194 18.82 11.27 5.02
C VAL A 194 17.34 10.92 4.84
N VAL A 195 16.81 11.15 3.64
CA VAL A 195 15.48 10.65 3.24
C VAL A 195 15.66 9.31 2.54
N ASN A 196 15.01 8.26 3.04
CA ASN A 196 15.06 6.91 2.48
C ASN A 196 13.68 6.58 1.90
N LEU A 197 13.63 6.23 0.62
CA LEU A 197 12.39 5.85 -0.04
C LEU A 197 12.03 4.41 0.35
N THR A 198 10.82 4.20 0.87
CA THR A 198 10.47 2.95 1.55
C THR A 198 9.82 1.96 0.58
N PRO A 199 10.43 0.79 0.33
CA PRO A 199 9.80 -0.27 -0.45
C PRO A 199 8.81 -1.08 0.40
N PRO A 200 7.88 -1.83 -0.22
CA PRO A 200 6.93 -2.69 0.51
C PRO A 200 7.60 -3.73 1.44
N SER A 201 8.79 -4.23 1.10
CA SER A 201 9.57 -5.15 1.94
C SER A 201 9.92 -4.58 3.32
N MET A 202 9.97 -3.24 3.45
CA MET A 202 10.28 -2.54 4.69
C MET A 202 9.04 -2.21 5.53
N LYS A 203 7.83 -2.72 5.18
CA LYS A 203 6.58 -2.38 5.87
C LYS A 203 6.63 -2.59 7.40
N ASN A 204 7.19 -3.71 7.85
CA ASN A 204 7.29 -4.01 9.29
C ASN A 204 8.24 -3.03 10.00
N ALA A 205 9.38 -2.72 9.37
CA ALA A 205 10.33 -1.74 9.89
C ALA A 205 9.71 -0.33 9.92
N TYR A 206 8.98 0.05 8.86
CA TYR A 206 8.26 1.32 8.77
C TYR A 206 7.28 1.51 9.92
N ASP A 207 6.42 0.52 10.18
CA ASP A 207 5.43 0.57 11.26
C ASP A 207 6.11 0.68 12.64
N TYR A 208 7.18 -0.08 12.86
CA TYR A 208 7.93 -0.05 14.12
C TYR A 208 8.61 1.30 14.35
N LEU A 209 9.34 1.80 13.34
CA LEU A 209 10.07 3.06 13.41
C LEU A 209 9.14 4.28 13.55
N GLY A 210 7.89 4.18 13.08
CA GLY A 210 6.86 5.20 13.24
C GLY A 210 6.12 5.18 14.58
N SER A 211 6.09 4.03 15.27
CA SER A 211 5.36 3.82 16.53
C SER A 211 6.24 3.92 17.79
N HIS A 212 7.55 3.70 17.66
CA HIS A 212 8.50 3.73 18.77
C HIS A 212 9.42 4.96 18.73
N SER A 213 9.98 5.33 19.89
CA SER A 213 10.84 6.51 20.06
C SER A 213 12.29 6.11 20.33
N GLY A 214 13.24 6.74 19.62
CA GLY A 214 14.68 6.55 19.87
C GLY A 214 15.19 7.13 21.20
N ARG A 215 14.32 7.86 21.92
CA ARG A 215 14.58 8.32 23.29
C ARG A 215 14.66 7.14 24.26
N ASP A 216 13.84 6.12 24.04
CA ASP A 216 13.60 5.05 25.01
C ASP A 216 14.39 3.78 24.64
N GLU A 217 14.76 3.61 23.38
CA GLU A 217 15.46 2.44 22.87
C GLU A 217 16.31 2.75 21.62
N ASP A 218 17.20 1.84 21.26
CA ASP A 218 17.80 1.80 19.92
C ASP A 218 16.88 1.01 18.99
N LYS A 219 16.07 1.76 18.22
CA LYS A 219 15.08 1.16 17.33
C LYS A 219 15.72 0.41 16.17
N LEU A 220 16.80 0.95 15.60
CA LEU A 220 17.44 0.38 14.42
C LEU A 220 18.05 -0.97 14.76
N ALA A 221 18.77 -1.05 15.88
CA ALA A 221 19.35 -2.30 16.37
C ALA A 221 18.27 -3.33 16.73
N LYS A 222 17.18 -2.91 17.38
CA LYS A 222 16.12 -3.81 17.87
C LYS A 222 15.38 -4.56 16.76
N ILE A 223 15.17 -3.93 15.61
CA ILE A 223 14.54 -4.57 14.44
C ILE A 223 15.55 -4.95 13.35
N GLY A 224 16.85 -4.84 13.62
CA GLY A 224 17.91 -5.30 12.72
C GLY A 224 17.98 -4.56 11.39
N VAL A 225 17.66 -3.25 11.36
CA VAL A 225 17.75 -2.45 10.14
C VAL A 225 19.21 -2.28 9.73
N ARG A 226 19.52 -2.64 8.48
CA ARG A 226 20.88 -2.52 7.95
C ARG A 226 21.18 -1.07 7.59
N THR A 227 22.31 -0.56 8.07
CA THR A 227 22.72 0.83 7.83
C THR A 227 24.15 0.92 7.30
N ALA A 228 24.44 2.03 6.62
CA ALA A 228 25.80 2.45 6.29
C ALA A 228 25.93 3.97 6.52
N ASN A 229 27.17 4.48 6.58
CA ASN A 229 27.40 5.92 6.73
C ASN A 229 27.08 6.66 5.43
N GLY A 230 26.48 7.85 5.54
CA GLY A 230 26.42 8.81 4.45
C GLY A 230 27.82 9.23 3.97
N ILE A 231 27.89 9.67 2.71
CA ILE A 231 29.10 10.13 2.03
C ILE A 231 29.34 11.62 2.24
N LYS A 232 28.27 12.41 2.30
CA LYS A 232 28.29 13.88 2.41
C LYS A 232 27.74 14.40 3.73
N VAL A 233 26.87 13.66 4.42
CA VAL A 233 26.27 14.07 5.69
C VAL A 233 26.54 13.07 6.82
N ASN A 234 26.58 13.57 8.05
CA ASN A 234 26.72 12.75 9.26
C ASN A 234 25.37 12.15 9.68
N ALA A 235 24.81 11.27 8.86
CA ALA A 235 23.61 10.50 9.15
C ALA A 235 23.66 9.17 8.37
N PRO A 236 23.02 8.09 8.87
CA PRO A 236 23.10 6.79 8.21
C PRO A 236 22.13 6.71 7.02
N ILE A 237 22.50 5.95 6.00
CA ILE A 237 21.59 5.47 4.96
C ILE A 237 21.00 4.11 5.40
N LEU A 238 19.77 3.81 4.98
CA LEU A 238 19.13 2.51 5.23
C LEU A 238 19.28 1.63 3.98
N LEU A 239 20.03 0.53 4.08
CA LEU A 239 20.47 -0.28 2.94
C LEU A 239 19.36 -1.12 2.30
N ASP A 240 18.23 -1.27 2.98
CA ASP A 240 17.05 -1.95 2.45
C ASP A 240 16.10 -0.99 1.72
N CYS A 241 16.44 0.30 1.62
CA CYS A 241 15.74 1.29 0.82
C CYS A 241 16.47 1.49 -0.51
N PRO A 242 15.79 1.42 -1.67
CA PRO A 242 16.43 1.45 -2.97
C PRO A 242 17.01 2.82 -3.34
N VAL A 243 16.61 3.88 -2.64
CA VAL A 243 17.09 5.25 -2.85
C VAL A 243 17.25 5.96 -1.50
N ASN A 244 18.41 6.58 -1.28
CA ASN A 244 18.71 7.37 -0.09
C ASN A 244 19.23 8.76 -0.49
N ILE A 245 18.67 9.82 0.10
CA ILE A 245 18.93 11.21 -0.29
C ILE A 245 19.56 11.93 0.90
N GLU A 246 20.86 12.20 0.82
CA GLU A 246 21.61 12.92 1.84
C GLU A 246 21.33 14.42 1.76
N CYS A 247 20.94 15.01 2.89
CA CYS A 247 20.44 16.38 2.94
C CYS A 247 21.11 17.21 4.04
N THR A 248 21.56 18.42 3.68
CA THR A 248 21.96 19.46 4.65
C THR A 248 20.82 20.44 4.83
N VAL A 249 20.45 20.74 6.07
CA VAL A 249 19.40 21.70 6.42
C VAL A 249 19.86 23.10 6.05
N THR A 250 19.10 23.78 5.18
CA THR A 250 19.35 25.17 4.78
C THR A 250 18.40 26.15 5.46
N ALA A 251 17.21 25.70 5.83
CA ALA A 251 16.23 26.49 6.56
C ALA A 251 15.27 25.58 7.33
N SER A 252 14.60 26.12 8.35
CA SER A 252 13.47 25.45 8.97
C SER A 252 12.41 26.43 9.47
N PHE A 253 11.15 26.02 9.43
CA PHE A 253 10.00 26.87 9.75
C PHE A 253 8.99 26.13 10.62
N ASN A 254 8.57 26.73 11.72
CA ASN A 254 7.44 26.22 12.48
C ASN A 254 6.14 26.51 11.71
N THR A 255 5.37 25.48 11.38
CA THR A 255 4.12 25.58 10.61
C THR A 255 2.92 25.09 11.43
N GLY A 256 2.96 25.28 12.75
CA GLY A 256 1.94 24.83 13.69
C GLY A 256 2.31 23.49 14.32
N SER A 257 1.83 22.38 13.76
CA SER A 257 2.05 21.04 14.34
C SER A 257 3.43 20.45 14.06
N HIS A 258 4.11 20.93 13.02
CA HIS A 258 5.42 20.45 12.60
C HIS A 258 6.37 21.63 12.47
N GLU A 259 7.67 21.35 12.60
CA GLU A 259 8.69 22.17 11.98
C GLU A 259 9.07 21.55 10.64
N MET A 260 8.97 22.34 9.58
CA MET A 260 9.38 21.96 8.23
C MET A 260 10.85 22.28 8.06
N PHE A 261 11.68 21.26 7.85
CA PHE A 261 13.09 21.39 7.52
C PHE A 261 13.27 21.34 6.00
N ILE A 262 13.99 22.31 5.44
CA ILE A 262 14.39 22.34 4.04
C ILE A 262 15.80 21.77 3.95
N GLY A 263 15.95 20.65 3.25
CA GLY A 263 17.22 19.97 3.04
C GLY A 263 17.71 20.15 1.60
N LYS A 264 18.87 20.79 1.42
CA LYS A 264 19.60 20.78 0.14
C LYS A 264 20.14 19.37 -0.09
N ILE A 265 19.87 18.81 -1.27
CA ILE A 265 20.37 17.49 -1.67
C ILE A 265 21.88 17.60 -1.92
N GLU A 266 22.67 16.89 -1.12
CA GLU A 266 24.14 16.83 -1.26
C GLU A 266 24.59 15.57 -1.99
N TYR A 267 23.83 14.48 -1.86
CA TYR A 267 24.13 13.20 -2.51
C TYR A 267 22.87 12.35 -2.64
N VAL A 268 22.82 11.51 -3.67
CA VAL A 268 21.75 10.53 -3.89
C VAL A 268 22.39 9.17 -4.12
N HIS A 269 21.98 8.20 -3.31
CA HIS A 269 22.26 6.78 -3.50
C HIS A 269 21.09 6.14 -4.22
N GLY A 270 21.39 5.20 -5.10
CA GLY A 270 20.40 4.28 -5.66
C GLY A 270 21.01 2.89 -5.79
N ASP A 271 20.19 1.85 -5.73
CA ASP A 271 20.62 0.49 -6.02
C ASP A 271 21.28 0.41 -7.40
N SER A 272 22.32 -0.43 -7.53
CA SER A 272 23.09 -0.55 -8.78
C SER A 272 22.23 -0.91 -9.99
N GLU A 273 21.17 -1.67 -9.77
CA GLU A 273 20.24 -2.18 -10.78
C GLU A 273 19.29 -1.11 -11.30
N ILE A 274 19.09 -0.01 -10.56
CA ILE A 274 18.16 1.06 -10.93
C ILE A 274 18.87 2.34 -11.38
N VAL A 275 20.18 2.48 -11.15
CA VAL A 275 20.95 3.66 -11.55
C VAL A 275 21.59 3.42 -12.92
N ALA A 276 21.18 4.21 -13.91
CA ALA A 276 21.74 4.17 -15.26
C ALA A 276 23.13 4.81 -15.32
N GLU A 277 23.88 4.57 -16.41
CA GLU A 277 25.23 5.11 -16.62
C GLU A 277 25.33 6.64 -16.52
N ASN A 278 24.25 7.34 -16.89
CA ASN A 278 24.16 8.81 -16.78
C ASN A 278 23.82 9.31 -15.36
N GLY A 279 23.70 8.42 -14.37
CA GLY A 279 23.33 8.72 -12.99
C GLY A 279 21.83 8.88 -12.74
N SER A 280 20.98 8.71 -13.75
CA SER A 280 19.52 8.78 -13.58
C SER A 280 18.96 7.49 -12.97
N ILE A 281 17.90 7.62 -12.17
CA ILE A 281 17.17 6.49 -11.58
C ILE A 281 16.08 6.02 -12.55
N ASN A 282 16.04 4.72 -12.83
CA ASN A 282 14.95 4.07 -13.55
C ASN A 282 13.75 3.84 -12.62
N TRP A 283 12.84 4.81 -12.58
CA TRP A 283 11.67 4.77 -11.69
C TRP A 283 10.67 3.66 -12.02
N ASP A 284 10.69 3.07 -13.23
CA ASP A 284 9.81 1.95 -13.57
C ASP A 284 10.16 0.65 -12.83
N MET A 285 11.39 0.57 -12.28
CA MET A 285 11.87 -0.58 -11.50
C MET A 285 11.66 -0.41 -9.99
N VAL A 286 11.24 0.78 -9.54
CA VAL A 286 11.16 1.10 -8.10
C VAL A 286 9.71 0.97 -7.63
N ASP A 287 9.46 0.00 -6.75
CA ASP A 287 8.19 -0.15 -6.05
C ASP A 287 8.26 0.46 -4.65
N LEU A 288 7.37 1.40 -4.36
CA LEU A 288 7.31 2.15 -3.10
C LEU A 288 5.95 1.99 -2.43
N MET A 289 5.94 2.09 -1.10
CA MET A 289 4.73 2.01 -0.27
C MET A 289 3.73 3.17 -0.45
#